data_AF-A0A4Q6E1I5-F1
#
_entry.id   AF-A0A4Q6E1I5-F1
#
_cell.length_a   1.000
_cell.length_b   1.000
_cell.length_c   1.000
_cell.angle_alpha   90.00
_cell.angle_beta   90.00
_cell.angle_gamma   90.00
#
_symmetry.space_group_name_H-M   'P 1'
#
loop_
_entity.id
_entity.type
_entity.pdbx_description
1 polymer ?
#
loop_
_entity_poly.entity_id
_entity_poly.type
_entity_poly.pdbx_seq_one_letter_code
_entity_poly.pdbx_strand_id
1 'polypeptide(L)'
;RAEGRYVALDRPRHLSFTFAMPQFSPNHDEITVDLYQSGEFTLLNFTQSGPDIAEELRQLAPGAPSASEAGWQLMFDALEKAPWLASGEALR
;
A
#
# COMPACT_ATOMS: atom_id res chain seq x y z
N ARG A 1 6.29 -6.10 -15.82
CA ARG A 1 6.51 -6.68 -14.47
C ARG A 1 6.46 -5.53 -13.47
N ALA A 2 6.11 -5.77 -12.21
CA ALA A 2 6.21 -4.73 -11.20
C ALA A 2 7.68 -4.33 -10.99
N GLU A 3 7.94 -3.04 -10.90
CA GLU A 3 9.27 -2.47 -10.66
C GLU A 3 9.19 -1.40 -9.58
N GLY A 4 10.24 -1.26 -8.78
CA GLY A 4 10.23 -0.34 -7.65
C GLY A 4 11.58 -0.28 -6.94
N ARG A 5 11.75 0.76 -6.14
CA ARG A 5 12.92 0.94 -5.27
C ARG A 5 12.49 1.52 -3.93
N TYR A 6 13.15 1.09 -2.86
CA TYR A 6 13.03 1.71 -1.54
C TYR A 6 13.49 3.16 -1.61
N VAL A 7 12.71 4.04 -0.98
CA VAL A 7 12.99 5.48 -0.84
C VAL A 7 13.41 5.76 0.60
N ALA A 8 12.63 5.27 1.57
CA ALA A 8 12.92 5.41 2.99
C ALA A 8 12.54 4.13 3.75
N LEU A 9 13.29 3.82 4.80
CA LEU A 9 13.03 2.69 5.69
C LEU A 9 13.48 3.04 7.11
N ASP A 10 12.51 3.29 7.99
CA ASP A 10 12.71 3.49 9.43
C ASP A 10 11.96 2.40 10.18
N ARG A 11 12.67 1.37 10.63
CA ARG A 11 12.05 0.18 11.20
C ARG A 11 11.62 0.40 12.66
N PRO A 12 10.44 -0.12 13.08
CA PRO A 12 9.38 -0.73 12.27
C PRO A 12 8.32 0.30 11.80
N ARG A 13 8.57 1.61 11.93
CA ARG A 13 7.52 2.64 11.91
C ARG A 13 7.15 3.15 10.52
N HIS A 14 8.08 3.14 9.57
CA HIS A 14 7.89 3.80 8.28
C HIS A 14 8.63 3.10 7.15
N LEU A 15 7.95 2.97 6.01
CA LEU A 15 8.47 2.46 4.77
C LEU A 15 7.90 3.31 3.61
N SER A 16 8.76 3.91 2.80
CA SER A 16 8.38 4.50 1.51
C SER A 16 9.14 3.82 0.38
N PHE A 17 8.43 3.52 -0.71
CA PHE A 17 9.01 2.94 -1.91
C PHE A 17 8.26 3.39 -3.17
N THR A 18 8.95 3.37 -4.29
CA THR A 18 8.31 3.59 -5.59
C THR A 18 7.73 2.28 -6.11
N PHE A 19 6.64 2.38 -6.86
CA PHE A 19 6.00 1.24 -7.52
C PHE A 19 5.57 1.65 -8.93
N ALA A 20 5.89 0.82 -9.92
CA ALA A 20 5.49 1.00 -11.30
C ALA A 20 5.08 -0.31 -11.94
N MET A 21 4.17 -0.19 -12.90
CA MET A 21 3.71 -1.27 -13.74
C MET A 21 3.89 -0.85 -15.22
N PRO A 22 5.11 -0.95 -15.78
CA PRO A 22 5.44 -0.44 -17.12
C PRO A 22 4.56 -0.99 -18.25
N GLN A 23 3.91 -2.14 -18.05
CA GLN A 23 2.97 -2.70 -19.02
C GLN A 23 1.63 -1.93 -19.09
N PHE A 24 1.32 -1.11 -18.08
CA PHE A 24 0.08 -0.34 -17.98
C PHE A 24 0.33 1.17 -18.06
N SER A 25 1.42 1.64 -17.45
CA SER A 25 1.76 3.07 -17.41
C SER A 25 3.27 3.28 -17.33
N PRO A 26 3.81 4.36 -17.94
CA PRO A 26 5.20 4.76 -17.75
C PRO A 26 5.45 5.47 -16.41
N ASN A 27 4.41 5.83 -15.66
CA ASN A 27 4.55 6.57 -14.41
C ASN A 27 4.95 5.65 -13.24
N HIS A 28 5.51 6.27 -12.21
CA HIS A 28 5.80 5.65 -10.93
C HIS A 28 4.94 6.28 -9.86
N ASP A 29 4.34 5.45 -9.03
CA ASP A 29 3.72 5.88 -7.78
C ASP A 29 4.74 5.83 -6.65
N GLU A 30 4.51 6.64 -5.64
CA GLU A 30 5.10 6.51 -4.31
C GLU A 30 4.08 5.90 -3.36
N ILE A 31 4.50 4.83 -2.69
CA ILE A 31 3.74 4.14 -1.65
C ILE A 31 4.43 4.39 -0.32
N THR A 32 3.67 4.87 0.65
CA THR A 32 4.08 5.05 2.04
C THR A 32 3.25 4.15 2.94
N VAL A 33 3.94 3.47 3.85
CA VAL A 33 3.36 2.65 4.91
C VAL A 33 3.87 3.19 6.24
N ASP A 34 2.95 3.75 7.03
CA ASP A 34 3.24 4.17 8.40
C ASP A 34 2.56 3.22 9.39
N LEU A 35 3.32 2.83 10.41
CA LEU A 35 2.87 1.93 11.47
C LEU A 35 2.87 2.67 12.81
N TYR A 36 1.70 2.69 13.46
CA TYR A 36 1.50 3.33 14.75
C TYR A 36 1.03 2.30 15.77
N GLN A 37 1.59 2.35 16.97
CA GLN A 37 1.07 1.56 18.08
C GLN A 37 -0.23 2.19 18.60
N SER A 38 -1.28 1.37 18.73
CA SER A 38 -2.57 1.77 19.30
C SER A 38 -3.04 0.72 20.32
N GLY A 39 -2.60 0.87 21.57
CA GLY A 39 -2.85 -0.11 22.63
C GLY A 39 -2.20 -1.46 22.29
N GLU A 40 -3.01 -2.52 22.24
CA GLU A 40 -2.57 -3.86 21.83
C GLU A 40 -2.56 -4.06 20.30
N PHE A 41 -3.01 -3.07 19.54
CA PHE A 41 -3.10 -3.12 18.08
C PHE A 41 -2.01 -2.29 17.41
N THR A 42 -1.74 -2.61 16.16
CA THR A 42 -0.96 -1.74 15.25
C THR A 42 -1.91 -1.15 14.22
N LEU A 43 -1.90 0.17 14.08
CA LEU A 43 -2.56 0.86 12.99
C LEU A 43 -1.58 0.97 11.83
N LEU A 44 -2.02 0.55 10.65
CA LEU A 44 -1.32 0.72 9.39
C LEU A 44 -2.00 1.83 8.61
N ASN A 45 -1.27 2.89 8.29
CA ASN A 45 -1.70 3.90 7.34
C ASN A 45 -0.99 3.64 6.01
N PHE A 46 -1.77 3.33 4.97
CA PHE A 46 -1.28 3.09 3.62
C PHE A 46 -1.63 4.27 2.74
N THR A 47 -0.64 4.88 2.10
CA THR A 47 -0.84 5.98 1.16
C THR A 47 -0.18 5.64 -0.15
N GLN A 48 -0.92 5.74 -1.26
CA GLN A 48 -0.38 5.68 -2.61
C GLN A 48 -0.61 7.03 -3.28
N SER A 49 0.41 7.55 -3.95
CA SER A 49 0.32 8.81 -4.68
C SER A 49 1.14 8.75 -5.96
N GLY A 50 0.66 9.41 -7.00
CA GLY A 50 1.33 9.47 -8.29
C GLY A 50 0.44 10.13 -9.34
N PRO A 51 0.95 10.39 -10.54
CA PRO A 51 0.19 11.08 -11.59
C PRO A 51 -1.09 10.34 -11.99
N ASP A 52 -1.02 9.01 -12.09
CA ASP A 52 -2.16 8.18 -12.50
C ASP A 52 -3.21 8.08 -11.40
N ILE A 53 -2.77 7.95 -10.14
CA ILE A 53 -3.66 7.97 -8.96
C ILE A 53 -4.36 9.33 -8.84
N ALA A 54 -3.62 10.43 -9.05
CA ALA A 54 -4.22 11.76 -9.02
C ALA A 54 -5.25 11.95 -10.14
N GLU A 55 -5.01 11.39 -11.33
CA GLU A 55 -5.97 11.44 -12.43
C GLU A 55 -7.20 10.56 -12.16
N GLU A 56 -7.00 9.35 -11.66
CA GLU A 56 -8.08 8.45 -11.26
C GLU A 56 -9.01 9.12 -10.25
N LEU A 57 -8.45 9.68 -9.17
CA LEU A 57 -9.23 10.34 -8.12
C LEU A 57 -10.00 11.56 -8.64
N ARG A 58 -9.49 12.29 -9.64
CA ARG A 58 -10.21 13.42 -10.26
C ARG A 58 -11.47 12.99 -11.02
N GLN A 59 -11.49 11.77 -11.54
CA GLN A 59 -12.59 11.25 -12.35
C GLN A 59 -13.67 10.55 -11.51
N LEU A 60 -13.42 10.31 -10.22
CA LEU A 60 -14.36 9.62 -9.35
C LEU A 60 -15.55 10.50 -8.98
N ALA A 61 -16.72 9.87 -8.95
CA ALA A 61 -17.88 10.46 -8.29
C ALA A 61 -17.61 10.59 -6.78
N PRO A 62 -18.14 11.62 -6.10
CA PRO A 62 -17.97 11.77 -4.65
C PRO A 62 -18.39 10.51 -3.89
N GLY A 63 -17.48 9.97 -3.07
CA GLY A 63 -17.71 8.78 -2.25
C GLY A 63 -17.63 7.43 -3.00
N ALA A 64 -17.32 7.43 -4.30
CA ALA A 64 -17.05 6.19 -5.03
C ALA A 64 -15.63 5.70 -4.75
N PRO A 65 -15.42 4.38 -4.53
CA PRO A 65 -14.09 3.81 -4.37
C PRO A 65 -13.31 3.86 -5.69
N SER A 66 -11.99 4.05 -5.60
CA SER A 66 -11.13 3.95 -6.79
C SER A 66 -10.86 2.50 -7.17
N ALA A 67 -10.49 2.24 -8.43
CA ALA A 67 -10.05 0.92 -8.85
C ALA A 67 -8.72 0.54 -8.17
N SER A 68 -7.83 1.52 -7.96
CA SER A 68 -6.60 1.31 -7.20
C SER A 68 -6.89 0.93 -5.74
N GLU A 69 -7.83 1.61 -5.08
CA GLU A 69 -8.28 1.30 -3.72
C GLU A 69 -8.87 -0.11 -3.65
N ALA A 70 -9.77 -0.46 -4.58
CA ALA A 70 -10.35 -1.79 -4.66
C ALA A 70 -9.26 -2.87 -4.86
N GLY A 71 -8.26 -2.59 -5.69
CA GLY A 71 -7.11 -3.48 -5.89
C GLY A 71 -6.31 -3.71 -4.61
N TRP A 72 -6.04 -2.66 -3.84
CA TRP A 72 -5.36 -2.77 -2.55
C TRP A 72 -6.19 -3.47 -1.49
N GLN A 73 -7.51 -3.27 -1.48
CA GLN A 73 -8.40 -3.96 -0.55
C GLN A 73 -8.28 -5.48 -0.70
N LEU A 74 -8.20 -6.00 -1.93
CA LEU A 74 -7.99 -7.43 -2.18
C LEU A 74 -6.67 -7.94 -1.57
N MET A 75 -5.61 -7.13 -1.61
CA MET A 75 -4.33 -7.47 -0.99
C MET A 75 -4.42 -7.48 0.55
N PHE A 76 -5.14 -6.52 1.15
CA PHE A 76 -5.34 -6.48 2.60
C PHE A 76 -6.23 -7.61 3.10
N ASP A 77 -7.29 -7.95 2.38
CA ASP A 77 -8.16 -9.10 2.69
C ASP A 77 -7.38 -10.43 2.62
N ALA A 78 -6.41 -10.53 1.69
CA ALA A 78 -5.53 -11.69 1.60
C ALA A 78 -4.51 -11.71 2.75
N LEU A 79 -3.99 -10.54 3.15
CA LEU A 79 -3.08 -10.40 4.28
C LEU A 79 -3.75 -10.85 5.58
N GLU A 80 -5.00 -10.45 5.83
CA GLU A 80 -5.78 -10.86 7.00
C GLU A 80 -5.89 -12.40 7.12
N LYS A 81 -6.03 -13.08 5.99
CA LYS A 81 -6.17 -14.55 5.91
C LYS A 81 -4.85 -15.29 5.88
N ALA A 82 -3.73 -14.58 5.92
CA ALA A 82 -2.42 -15.20 5.76
C ALA A 82 -2.07 -16.07 6.97
N PRO A 83 -1.77 -17.37 6.79
CA PRO A 83 -1.58 -18.30 7.90
C PRO A 83 -0.37 -17.94 8.78
N TRP A 84 0.63 -17.26 8.23
CA TRP A 84 1.82 -16.83 8.97
C TRP A 84 1.55 -15.66 9.93
N LEU A 85 0.54 -14.83 9.66
CA LEU A 85 0.18 -13.71 10.53
C LEU A 85 -0.37 -14.18 11.88
N ALA A 86 -1.13 -15.28 11.91
CA ALA A 86 -1.64 -15.88 13.13
C ALA A 86 -0.60 -16.71 13.91
N SER A 87 0.51 -17.09 13.27
CA SER A 87 1.46 -18.08 13.80
C SER A 87 2.58 -17.53 14.68
N GLY A 88 2.80 -16.20 14.69
CA GLY A 88 3.95 -15.59 15.38
C GLY A 88 5.33 -15.93 14.76
N GLU A 89 5.39 -16.73 13.69
CA GLU A 89 6.63 -17.06 12.99
C GLU A 89 7.16 -15.91 12.12
N ALA A 90 6.34 -14.89 11.86
CA ALA A 90 6.68 -13.75 10.98
C ALA A 90 7.76 -12.80 11.55
N LEU A 91 8.28 -13.03 12.76
CA LEU A 91 9.23 -12.15 13.45
C LEU A 91 10.59 -12.80 13.76
N ARG A 92 10.94 -13.91 13.09
CA ARG A 92 12.28 -14.53 13.21
C ARG A 92 13.20 -14.15 12.05
#